data_AF-A0A5J4ZGI8-F1
#
_entry.id   AF-A0A5J4ZGI8-F1
#
_cell.length_a   1.000
_cell.length_b   1.000
_cell.length_c   1.000
_cell.angle_alpha   90.00
_cell.angle_beta   90.00
_cell.angle_gamma   90.00
#
_symmetry.space_group_name_H-M   'P 1'
#
loop_
_entity.id
_entity.type
_entity.pdbx_description
1 polymer ?
#
loop_
_entity_poly.entity_id
_entity_poly.type
_entity_poly.pdbx_seq_one_letter_code
_entity_poly.pdbx_strand_id
1 'polypeptide(L)'
;MVRDRKIGVAMDFSKSSKIALKWAIDNLADKGDTLYIIHIKSGAVDEAHNLLWSKSGSLMNKYNVKTDIEVLDMLDTGSRQKEVNIVTKLYRGDAREKLCEAVEDLKLDSLVMGKQRTWHHPKDTVGKFD
;
A
#
# COMPACT_ATOMS: atom_id res chain seq x y z
N MET A 1 -14.80 22.47 -6.34
CA MET A 1 -15.46 21.15 -6.37
C MET A 1 -14.59 20.21 -5.55
N VAL A 2 -15.10 19.66 -4.46
CA VAL A 2 -14.34 18.69 -3.65
C VAL A 2 -14.25 17.41 -4.47
N ARG A 3 -13.03 16.99 -4.80
CA ARG A 3 -12.76 15.71 -5.44
C ARG A 3 -12.74 14.68 -4.32
N ASP A 4 -13.66 13.71 -4.35
CA ASP A 4 -13.72 12.58 -3.41
C ASP A 4 -13.12 11.35 -4.12
N ARG A 5 -11.86 11.46 -4.56
CA ARG A 5 -11.21 10.36 -5.28
C ARG A 5 -10.68 9.34 -4.30
N LYS A 6 -10.75 8.09 -4.70
CA LYS A 6 -10.26 6.95 -3.96
C LYS A 6 -8.97 6.45 -4.57
N ILE A 7 -7.86 6.77 -3.93
CA ILE A 7 -6.51 6.43 -4.38
C ILE A 7 -6.03 5.23 -3.58
N GLY A 8 -5.77 4.11 -4.24
CA GLY A 8 -5.12 2.94 -3.63
C GLY A 8 -3.61 3.01 -3.71
N VAL A 9 -2.92 2.53 -2.67
CA VAL A 9 -1.48 2.30 -2.66
C VAL A 9 -1.21 0.87 -2.20
N ALA A 10 -0.59 0.08 -3.06
CA ALA A 10 -0.13 -1.26 -2.71
C ALA A 10 1.11 -1.17 -1.81
N MET A 11 1.01 -1.73 -0.61
CA MET A 11 2.04 -1.64 0.43
C MET A 11 2.52 -3.03 0.83
N ASP A 12 3.80 -3.32 0.61
CA ASP A 12 4.48 -4.54 1.08
C ASP A 12 5.64 -4.23 2.05
N PHE A 13 5.75 -2.97 2.49
CA PHE A 13 6.84 -2.42 3.30
C PHE A 13 8.24 -2.51 2.66
N SER A 14 8.33 -2.80 1.37
CA SER A 14 9.57 -2.68 0.62
C SER A 14 9.95 -1.20 0.42
N LYS A 15 11.23 -0.94 0.16
CA LYS A 15 11.69 0.40 -0.23
C LYS A 15 10.91 0.95 -1.42
N SER A 16 10.52 0.09 -2.37
CA SER A 16 9.79 0.51 -3.56
C SER A 16 8.35 0.92 -3.26
N SER A 17 7.65 0.22 -2.35
CA SER A 17 6.28 0.57 -1.96
C SER A 17 6.24 1.83 -1.12
N LYS A 18 7.24 2.06 -0.28
CA LYS A 18 7.38 3.32 0.48
C LYS A 18 7.55 4.54 -0.43
N ILE A 19 8.41 4.43 -1.44
CA ILE A 19 8.59 5.48 -2.44
C ILE A 19 7.27 5.74 -3.20
N ALA A 20 6.53 4.68 -3.53
CA ALA A 20 5.23 4.78 -4.17
C ALA A 20 4.21 5.52 -3.28
N LEU A 21 4.18 5.24 -1.98
CA LEU A 21 3.35 5.97 -1.02
C LEU A 21 3.71 7.45 -0.98
N LYS A 22 5.01 7.77 -0.84
CA LYS A 22 5.48 9.15 -0.85
C LYS A 22 5.04 9.89 -2.12
N TRP A 23 5.25 9.25 -3.28
CA TRP A 23 4.86 9.82 -4.56
C TRP A 23 3.36 10.08 -4.64
N ALA A 24 2.53 9.14 -4.15
CA ALA A 24 1.08 9.30 -4.13
C ALA A 24 0.64 10.50 -3.28
N ILE A 25 1.23 10.67 -2.09
CA ILE A 25 0.93 11.79 -1.19
C ILE A 25 1.37 13.13 -1.82
N ASP A 26 2.56 13.18 -2.40
CA ASP A 26 3.13 14.42 -2.92
C ASP A 26 2.40 14.90 -4.19
N ASN A 27 2.00 13.96 -5.06
CA ASN A 27 1.59 14.28 -6.44
C ASN A 27 0.12 13.98 -6.75
N LEU A 28 -0.49 12.99 -6.10
CA LEU A 28 -1.83 12.52 -6.45
C LEU A 28 -2.89 12.95 -5.43
N ALA A 29 -2.53 12.90 -4.15
CA ALA A 29 -3.41 13.19 -3.03
C ALA A 29 -3.68 14.70 -2.89
N ASP A 30 -4.97 15.04 -2.80
CA ASP A 30 -5.47 16.40 -2.64
C ASP A 30 -6.59 16.44 -1.60
N LYS A 31 -6.95 17.63 -1.15
CA LYS A 31 -7.94 17.84 -0.10
C LYS A 31 -9.27 17.17 -0.42
N GLY A 32 -9.71 16.30 0.50
CA GLY A 32 -10.96 15.57 0.39
C GLY A 32 -10.83 14.19 -0.27
N ASP A 33 -9.67 13.84 -0.84
CA ASP A 33 -9.46 12.48 -1.35
C ASP A 33 -9.32 11.46 -0.20
N THR A 34 -9.62 10.20 -0.51
CA THR A 34 -9.37 9.06 0.38
C THR A 34 -8.22 8.21 -0.15
N LEU A 35 -7.16 8.08 0.67
CA LEU A 35 -6.00 7.24 0.41
C LEU A 35 -6.17 5.87 1.10
N TYR A 36 -6.30 4.82 0.29
CA TYR A 36 -6.38 3.43 0.73
C TYR A 36 -5.00 2.76 0.72
N ILE A 37 -4.48 2.42 1.90
CA ILE A 37 -3.26 1.62 2.03
C ILE A 37 -3.65 0.14 1.98
N ILE A 38 -3.33 -0.53 0.89
CA ILE A 38 -3.67 -1.94 0.64
C ILE A 38 -2.46 -2.80 0.94
N HIS A 39 -2.52 -3.56 2.03
CA HIS A 39 -1.51 -4.56 2.37
C HIS A 39 -2.05 -5.95 2.07
N ILE A 40 -1.25 -6.79 1.44
CA ILE A 40 -1.63 -8.18 1.14
C ILE A 40 -0.68 -9.12 1.86
N LYS A 41 -1.23 -9.97 2.72
CA LYS A 41 -0.48 -11.06 3.36
C LYS A 41 -0.63 -12.34 2.54
N SER A 42 0.47 -12.78 1.93
CA SER A 42 0.60 -14.14 1.42
C SER A 42 0.72 -15.11 2.60
N GLY A 43 0.00 -16.23 2.55
CA GLY A 43 -0.27 -17.04 3.73
C GLY A 43 0.96 -17.72 4.34
N ALA A 44 1.42 -17.21 5.48
CA ALA A 44 1.83 -18.01 6.64
C ALA A 44 1.30 -17.32 7.91
N VAL A 45 0.79 -18.14 8.82
CA VAL A 45 -0.05 -17.79 9.98
C VAL A 45 0.60 -16.73 10.86
N ASP A 46 -0.04 -15.58 11.00
CA ASP A 46 0.13 -14.73 12.18
C ASP A 46 -1.24 -14.18 12.57
N GLU A 47 -1.95 -14.97 13.38
CA GLU A 47 -3.35 -14.80 13.79
C GLU A 47 -3.59 -13.60 14.72
N ALA A 48 -2.54 -12.97 15.24
CA ALA A 48 -2.67 -11.89 16.23
C ALA A 48 -3.24 -10.56 15.65
N HIS A 49 -3.26 -10.41 14.32
CA HIS A 49 -3.55 -9.13 13.67
C HIS A 49 -5.00 -8.97 13.16
N ASN A 50 -5.78 -10.05 13.06
CA ASN A 50 -7.07 -10.04 12.38
C ASN A 50 -8.23 -9.41 13.19
N LEU A 51 -8.06 -9.19 14.51
CA LEU A 51 -9.19 -8.82 15.38
C LEU A 51 -9.41 -7.31 15.56
N LEU A 52 -8.46 -6.44 15.14
CA LEU A 52 -8.46 -5.03 15.56
C LEU A 52 -8.92 -4.00 14.51
N TRP A 53 -9.12 -4.36 13.24
CA TRP A 53 -9.31 -3.37 12.16
C TRP A 53 -10.72 -3.22 11.59
N SER A 54 -11.69 -4.02 12.03
CA SER A 54 -13.08 -3.91 11.57
C SER A 54 -13.88 -2.79 12.23
N LYS A 55 -13.29 -1.97 13.13
CA LYS A 55 -14.05 -0.90 13.78
C LYS A 55 -13.20 0.33 14.11
N SER A 56 -13.69 1.44 13.57
CA SER A 56 -13.51 2.80 14.07
C SER A 56 -12.27 3.56 13.61
N GLY A 57 -12.54 4.68 12.96
CA GLY A 57 -11.59 5.76 12.74
C GLY A 57 -10.98 6.22 14.05
N SER A 58 -9.67 6.09 14.13
CA SER A 58 -8.75 6.96 14.85
C SER A 58 -7.37 6.45 14.48
N LEU A 59 -6.62 7.29 13.80
CA LEU A 59 -5.24 7.01 13.43
C LEU A 59 -4.44 6.64 14.69
N MET A 60 -3.67 5.55 14.58
CA MET A 60 -2.33 5.41 15.16
C MET A 60 -2.08 5.02 16.63
N ASN A 61 -3.04 4.68 17.49
CA ASN A 61 -2.69 4.43 18.91
C ASN A 61 -2.60 2.97 19.42
N LYS A 62 -2.51 1.93 18.58
CA LYS A 62 -2.53 0.53 19.10
C LYS A 62 -1.66 -0.52 18.42
N TYR A 63 -0.51 -0.18 17.85
CA TYR A 63 0.35 -1.21 17.24
C TYR A 63 1.76 -1.26 17.84
N ASN A 64 1.88 -2.05 18.92
CA ASN A 64 3.15 -2.58 19.47
C ASN A 64 3.71 -3.69 18.56
N VAL A 65 3.82 -3.38 17.28
CA VAL A 65 4.36 -4.24 16.21
C VAL A 65 5.34 -3.35 15.47
N LYS A 66 6.44 -3.90 14.95
CA LYS A 66 7.45 -3.21 14.11
C LYS A 66 6.77 -2.42 12.98
N THR A 67 6.23 -1.28 13.34
CA THR A 67 5.52 -0.37 12.46
C THR A 67 6.62 0.44 11.85
N ASP A 68 6.66 0.43 10.54
CA ASP A 68 7.65 1.17 9.82
C ASP A 68 7.40 2.65 10.08
N ILE A 69 8.21 3.25 10.97
CA ILE A 69 8.04 4.62 11.46
C ILE A 69 8.01 5.59 10.28
N GLU A 70 8.77 5.29 9.22
CA GLU A 70 8.80 6.06 7.98
C GLU A 70 7.43 6.08 7.29
N VAL A 71 6.75 4.92 7.21
CA VAL A 71 5.40 4.84 6.62
C VAL A 71 4.38 5.59 7.45
N LEU A 72 4.45 5.45 8.77
CA LEU A 72 3.57 6.16 9.69
C LEU A 72 3.72 7.68 9.57
N ASP A 73 4.97 8.17 9.53
CA ASP A 73 5.28 9.59 9.36
C ASP A 73 4.74 10.14 8.03
N MET A 74 4.89 9.38 6.94
CA MET A 74 4.31 9.73 5.64
C MET A 74 2.78 9.81 5.69
N LEU A 75 2.11 8.87 6.36
CA LEU A 75 0.65 8.91 6.49
C LEU A 75 0.18 10.09 7.35
N ASP A 76 0.81 10.37 8.49
CA ASP A 76 0.47 11.53 9.32
C ASP A 76 0.67 12.85 8.55
N THR A 77 1.78 12.95 7.83
CA THR A 77 2.09 14.07 6.93
C THR A 77 1.00 14.26 5.89
N GLY A 78 0.61 13.20 5.18
CA GLY A 78 -0.47 13.26 4.20
C GLY A 78 -1.78 13.72 4.83
N SER A 79 -2.20 13.08 5.92
CA SER A 79 -3.47 13.41 6.59
C SER A 79 -3.54 14.85 7.07
N ARG A 80 -2.46 15.38 7.66
CA ARG A 80 -2.44 16.75 8.21
C ARG A 80 -2.19 17.82 7.16
N GLN A 81 -1.27 17.59 6.23
CA GLN A 81 -0.88 18.61 5.26
C GLN A 81 -1.82 18.68 4.06
N LYS A 82 -2.35 17.54 3.63
CA LYS A 82 -3.24 17.46 2.46
C LYS A 82 -4.71 17.31 2.84
N GLU A 83 -5.03 17.17 4.14
CA GLU A 83 -6.41 16.92 4.62
C GLU A 83 -7.05 15.71 3.91
N VAL A 84 -6.25 14.67 3.65
CA VAL A 84 -6.71 13.42 3.03
C VAL A 84 -7.16 12.44 4.10
N ASN A 85 -8.20 11.67 3.78
CA ASN A 85 -8.67 10.58 4.63
C ASN A 85 -7.83 9.33 4.37
N ILE A 86 -7.25 8.72 5.40
CA ILE A 86 -6.39 7.55 5.26
C ILE A 86 -7.08 6.31 5.80
N VAL A 87 -7.17 5.27 4.97
CA VAL A 87 -7.81 4.00 5.31
C VAL A 87 -6.86 2.84 5.00
N THR A 88 -6.55 2.01 5.98
CA THR A 88 -5.73 0.81 5.75
C THR A 88 -6.62 -0.41 5.57
N LYS A 89 -6.38 -1.20 4.52
CA LYS A 89 -7.07 -2.46 4.23
C LYS A 89 -6.07 -3.60 4.11
N LEU A 90 -6.38 -4.70 4.79
CA LEU A 90 -5.59 -5.92 4.79
C LEU A 90 -6.33 -7.00 4.02
N TYR A 91 -5.71 -7.54 2.99
CA TYR A 91 -6.20 -8.67 2.24
C TYR A 91 -5.29 -9.88 2.46
N ARG A 92 -5.86 -11.08 2.32
CA ARG A 92 -5.14 -12.35 2.46
C ARG A 92 -5.40 -13.22 1.25
N GLY A 93 -4.33 -13.78 0.67
CA GLY A 93 -4.41 -14.60 -0.54
C GLY A 93 -3.32 -14.26 -1.54
N ASP A 94 -3.54 -14.60 -2.80
CA ASP A 94 -2.65 -14.21 -3.89
C ASP A 94 -2.64 -12.68 -4.08
N ALA A 95 -1.45 -12.11 -4.23
CA ALA A 95 -1.27 -10.67 -4.30
C ALA A 95 -1.95 -10.04 -5.52
N ARG A 96 -1.93 -10.73 -6.66
CA ARG A 96 -2.53 -10.20 -7.90
C ARG A 96 -4.04 -10.23 -7.79
N GLU A 97 -4.61 -11.35 -7.34
CA GLU A 97 -6.06 -11.50 -7.20
C GLU A 97 -6.62 -10.52 -6.18
N LYS A 98 -5.97 -10.41 -5.01
CA LYS A 98 -6.43 -9.55 -3.93
C LYS A 98 -6.28 -8.06 -4.24
N LEU A 99 -5.32 -7.65 -5.08
CA LEU A 99 -5.29 -6.28 -5.59
C LEU A 99 -6.47 -5.98 -6.49
N CYS A 100 -6.83 -6.90 -7.40
CA CYS A 100 -7.98 -6.73 -8.28
C CYS A 100 -9.28 -6.64 -7.47
N GLU A 101 -9.47 -7.54 -6.50
CA GLU A 101 -10.62 -7.51 -5.58
C GLU A 101 -10.67 -6.20 -4.79
N ALA A 102 -9.54 -5.70 -4.29
CA ALA A 102 -9.49 -4.43 -3.57
C ALA A 102 -9.89 -3.22 -4.44
N VAL A 103 -9.49 -3.21 -5.72
CA VAL A 103 -9.88 -2.15 -6.66
C VAL A 103 -11.39 -2.15 -6.88
N GLU A 104 -12.00 -3.32 -7.06
CA GLU A 104 -13.43 -3.48 -7.27
C GLU A 104 -14.25 -3.16 -6.00
N ASP A 105 -13.87 -3.71 -4.85
CA ASP A 105 -14.55 -3.55 -3.57
C ASP A 105 -14.58 -2.09 -3.12
N LEU A 106 -13.43 -1.41 -3.22
CA LEU A 106 -13.28 -0.04 -2.75
C LEU A 106 -13.73 0.98 -3.80
N LYS A 107 -13.91 0.53 -5.05
CA LYS A 107 -14.15 1.35 -6.24
C LYS A 107 -13.07 2.41 -6.40
N LEU A 108 -11.82 1.97 -6.48
CA LEU A 108 -10.67 2.87 -6.59
C LEU A 108 -10.65 3.59 -7.95
N ASP A 109 -10.35 4.88 -7.93
CA ASP A 109 -10.12 5.67 -9.15
C ASP A 109 -8.71 5.49 -9.69
N SER A 110 -7.75 5.16 -8.82
CA SER A 110 -6.34 4.98 -9.18
C SER A 110 -5.66 4.03 -8.21
N LEU A 111 -4.69 3.24 -8.70
CA LEU A 111 -3.85 2.36 -7.89
C LEU A 111 -2.37 2.68 -8.15
N VAL A 112 -1.62 2.97 -7.09
CA VAL A 112 -0.19 3.22 -7.12
C VAL A 112 0.54 2.02 -6.53
N MET A 113 1.59 1.55 -7.20
CA MET A 113 2.35 0.36 -6.78
C MET A 113 3.85 0.60 -6.92
N GLY A 114 4.63 0.04 -5.99
CA GLY A 114 6.08 0.01 -6.11
C GLY A 114 6.52 -0.98 -7.19
N LYS A 115 7.52 -0.63 -8.00
CA LYS A 115 8.16 -1.59 -8.91
C LYS A 115 9.10 -2.49 -8.12
N GLN A 116 8.76 -3.76 -8.03
CA GLN A 116 9.70 -4.79 -7.62
C GLN A 116 10.57 -5.18 -8.82
N ARG A 117 11.86 -4.81 -8.82
CA ARG A 117 12.80 -5.29 -9.84
C ARG A 117 13.14 -6.75 -9.54
N THR A 118 12.43 -7.67 -10.17
CA THR A 118 12.90 -9.04 -10.41
C THR A 118 13.02 -9.29 -11.91
N TRP A 119 13.85 -8.49 -12.58
CA TRP A 119 14.41 -8.92 -13.86
C TRP A 119 15.56 -9.88 -13.54
N HIS A 120 15.26 -11.18 -13.57
CA HIS A 120 16.32 -12.16 -13.79
C HIS A 120 16.83 -11.92 -15.21
N HIS A 121 17.99 -11.30 -15.36
CA HIS A 121 18.80 -11.57 -16.54
C HIS A 121 19.22 -13.04 -16.43
N PRO A 122 18.92 -13.91 -17.40
CA PRO A 122 19.62 -15.18 -17.51
C PRO A 122 21.09 -14.83 -17.66
N LYS A 123 21.89 -15.10 -16.63
CA LYS A 123 23.33 -15.16 -16.80
C LYS A 123 23.61 -16.47 -17.56
N ASP A 124 24.36 -16.33 -18.62
CA ASP A 124 25.16 -17.37 -19.26
C ASP A 124 24.43 -18.31 -20.24
N THR A 125 24.19 -17.81 -21.45
CA THR A 125 24.42 -18.61 -22.67
C THR A 125 25.55 -17.95 -23.46
N VAL A 126 26.78 -18.09 -22.96
CA VAL A 126 27.96 -17.95 -23.81
C VAL A 126 28.03 -19.24 -24.62
N GLY A 127 27.53 -19.17 -25.85
CA GLY A 127 27.78 -20.20 -26.85
C GLY A 127 29.28 -20.32 -27.06
N LYS A 128 29.85 -21.44 -26.63
CA LYS A 128 31.14 -21.91 -27.17
C LYS A 128 30.85 -22.40 -28.59
N PHE A 129 31.24 -21.60 -29.57
CA PHE A 129 31.60 -22.11 -30.88
C PHE A 129 33.13 -22.17 -30.89
N ASP A 130 33.66 -23.38 -30.82
CA ASP A 130 34.95 -23.80 -31.41
C ASP A 130 34.74 -25.23 -31.91
#